data_AF-A0A078JK89-F1
#
_entry.id   AF-A0A078JK89-F1
#
_cell.length_a   1.000
_cell.length_b   1.000
_cell.length_c   1.000
_cell.angle_alpha   90.00
_cell.angle_beta   90.00
_cell.angle_gamma   90.00
#
_symmetry.space_group_name_H-M   'P 1'
#
loop_
_entity.id
_entity.type
_entity.pdbx_description
1 polymer ?
#
loop_
_entity_poly.entity_id
_entity_poly.type
_entity_poly.pdbx_seq_one_letter_code
_entity_poly.pdbx_strand_id
1 'polypeptide(L)'
;MSHDEKRLISSLLDLNNVQIFDEVISGAHPAEVQSFVQGKWIGSSNYNTLLDPLNGEPFIKVSEVDESGVQPFVESLSQCPKHGLHNPFKSPERYLLYCDISTKAAHMLALPKVSDFFTRLIQRVAPKSYQQAAGEVFVTRKFLDNFCGDQVMQCSKKSV
;
A
#
# COMPACT_ATOMS: atom_id res chain seq x y z
N MET A 1 9.88 19.92 -0.99
CA MET A 1 9.72 18.45 -1.03
C MET A 1 10.72 17.82 -0.09
N SER A 2 10.21 17.15 0.94
CA SER A 2 11.01 16.31 1.84
C SER A 2 11.72 15.19 1.06
N HIS A 3 12.86 14.72 1.58
CA HIS A 3 13.56 13.54 1.05
C HIS A 3 12.62 12.33 0.93
N ASP A 4 11.66 12.20 1.85
CA ASP A 4 10.68 11.10 1.88
C ASP A 4 9.64 11.19 0.75
N GLU A 5 9.22 12.42 0.38
CA GLU A 5 8.22 12.64 -0.69
C GLU A 5 8.78 12.27 -2.07
N LYS A 6 10.08 12.52 -2.30
CA LYS A 6 10.78 12.09 -3.51
C LYS A 6 10.88 10.57 -3.60
N ARG A 7 11.04 9.89 -2.46
CA ARG A 7 11.18 8.43 -2.39
C ARG A 7 9.85 7.71 -2.63
N LEU A 8 8.73 8.27 -2.14
CA LEU A 8 7.38 7.73 -2.36
C LEU A 8 6.95 7.78 -3.84
N ILE A 9 7.37 8.85 -4.55
CA ILE A 9 7.17 8.96 -6.00
C ILE A 9 8.09 7.98 -6.76
N SER A 10 9.32 7.76 -6.27
CA SER A 10 10.25 6.79 -6.85
C SER A 10 9.75 5.34 -6.74
N SER A 11 9.12 4.95 -5.62
CA SER A 11 8.58 3.59 -5.46
C SER A 11 7.38 3.28 -6.34
N LEU A 12 6.64 4.30 -6.80
CA LEU A 12 5.55 4.11 -7.77
C LEU A 12 6.08 3.77 -9.18
N LEU A 13 7.33 4.14 -9.50
CA LEU A 13 7.98 3.79 -10.77
C LEU A 13 8.40 2.32 -10.84
N ASP A 14 8.62 1.66 -9.70
CA ASP A 14 8.95 0.22 -9.63
C ASP A 14 7.77 -0.69 -9.98
N LEU A 15 6.54 -0.16 -10.05
CA LEU A 15 5.37 -0.93 -10.51
C LEU A 15 5.47 -1.36 -11.98
N ASN A 16 6.34 -0.72 -12.79
CA ASN A 16 6.65 -1.17 -14.14
C ASN A 16 7.40 -2.51 -14.18
N ASN A 17 8.10 -2.88 -13.09
CA ASN A 17 8.85 -4.12 -12.94
C ASN A 17 8.07 -5.23 -12.23
N VAL A 18 6.76 -5.05 -12.01
CA VAL A 18 5.91 -6.10 -11.42
C VAL A 18 5.88 -7.31 -12.37
N GLN A 19 6.56 -8.38 -11.96
CA GLN A 19 6.47 -9.69 -12.58
C GLN A 19 5.05 -10.24 -12.34
N ILE A 20 4.48 -10.87 -13.37
CA ILE A 20 3.13 -11.46 -13.30
C ILE A 20 3.16 -12.54 -12.20
N PHE A 21 2.24 -12.44 -11.24
CA PHE A 21 2.29 -13.11 -9.94
C PHE A 21 1.97 -14.62 -9.98
N ASP A 22 1.34 -15.09 -11.06
CA ASP A 22 0.65 -16.38 -11.08
C ASP A 22 1.55 -17.61 -10.90
N GLU A 23 2.86 -17.51 -11.09
CA GLU A 23 3.75 -18.68 -11.07
C GLU A 23 4.82 -18.66 -9.97
N VAL A 24 4.90 -17.60 -9.14
CA VAL A 24 6.09 -17.39 -8.29
C VAL A 24 5.87 -17.76 -6.83
N ILE A 25 4.65 -17.69 -6.29
CA ILE A 25 4.40 -17.95 -4.86
C ILE A 25 3.75 -19.32 -4.64
N SER A 26 4.49 -20.20 -3.98
CA SER A 26 4.08 -21.55 -3.61
C SER A 26 4.81 -22.02 -2.35
N GLY A 27 4.52 -23.22 -1.85
CA GLY A 27 5.30 -23.81 -0.76
C GLY A 27 6.79 -24.00 -1.09
N ALA A 28 7.11 -24.22 -2.37
CA ALA A 28 8.50 -24.34 -2.85
C ALA A 28 9.20 -22.97 -2.97
N HIS A 29 8.44 -21.91 -3.22
CA HIS A 29 8.93 -20.54 -3.39
C HIS A 29 8.10 -19.58 -2.53
N PRO A 30 8.26 -19.62 -1.19
CA PRO A 30 7.45 -18.79 -0.31
C PRO A 30 7.86 -17.32 -0.42
N ALA A 31 6.88 -16.42 -0.43
CA ALA A 31 7.14 -14.98 -0.40
C ALA A 31 7.33 -14.45 1.02
N GLU A 32 7.96 -13.28 1.13
CA GLU A 32 8.19 -12.60 2.40
C GLU A 32 7.51 -11.23 2.42
N VAL A 33 6.79 -10.95 3.51
CA VAL A 33 6.14 -9.67 3.77
C VAL A 33 6.90 -8.95 4.87
N GLN A 34 7.40 -7.77 4.55
CA GLN A 34 8.15 -6.90 5.46
C GLN A 34 7.26 -5.78 6.01
N SER A 35 7.67 -5.20 7.14
CA SER A 35 7.04 -3.99 7.69
C SER A 35 7.72 -2.73 7.15
N PHE A 36 7.03 -1.59 7.12
CA PHE A 36 7.59 -0.30 6.70
C PHE A 36 7.51 0.72 7.84
N VAL A 37 8.65 1.20 8.32
CA VAL A 37 8.75 2.16 9.44
C VAL A 37 9.90 3.12 9.21
N GLN A 38 9.72 4.40 9.59
CA GLN A 38 10.74 5.45 9.41
C GLN A 38 11.34 5.50 7.99
N GLY A 39 10.50 5.27 6.98
CA GLY A 39 10.92 5.32 5.57
C GLY A 39 11.73 4.11 5.09
N LYS A 40 11.77 2.99 5.82
CA LYS A 40 12.54 1.79 5.46
C LYS A 40 11.69 0.53 5.59
N TRP A 41 11.95 -0.42 4.69
CA TRP A 41 11.48 -1.79 4.82
C TRP A 41 12.32 -2.52 5.85
N ILE A 42 11.67 -3.17 6.81
CA ILE A 42 12.31 -3.94 7.87
C ILE A 42 11.72 -5.35 7.91
N GLY A 43 12.62 -6.34 8.02
CA GLY A 43 12.25 -7.69 8.41
C GLY A 43 12.29 -7.85 9.93
N SER A 44 11.91 -9.02 10.39
CA SER A 44 11.94 -9.43 11.80
C SER A 44 12.71 -10.74 11.92
N SER A 45 13.14 -11.09 13.12
CA SER A 45 13.60 -12.45 13.43
C SER A 45 12.43 -13.43 13.56
N ASN A 46 11.22 -12.92 13.81
CA ASN A 46 10.01 -13.70 14.01
C ASN A 46 9.08 -13.58 12.80
N TYR A 47 8.72 -14.72 12.22
CA TYR A 47 7.82 -14.80 11.09
C TYR A 47 6.61 -15.66 11.43
N ASN A 48 5.44 -15.15 11.08
CA ASN A 48 4.22 -15.96 11.02
C ASN A 48 4.04 -16.48 9.60
N THR A 49 3.68 -17.75 9.49
CA THR A 49 3.56 -18.42 8.21
C THR A 49 2.08 -18.50 7.83
N LEU A 50 1.71 -17.84 6.74
CA LEU A 50 0.40 -18.02 6.14
C LEU A 50 0.42 -19.27 5.27
N LEU A 51 -0.59 -20.11 5.47
CA LEU A 51 -0.82 -21.29 4.63
C LEU A 51 -1.68 -20.90 3.43
N ASP A 52 -1.40 -21.50 2.28
CA ASP A 52 -2.20 -21.33 1.08
C ASP A 52 -3.60 -21.94 1.32
N PRO A 53 -4.67 -21.14 1.24
CA PRO A 53 -6.02 -21.62 1.50
C PRO A 53 -6.51 -22.74 0.57
N LEU A 54 -5.87 -22.95 -0.59
CA LEU A 54 -6.28 -23.95 -1.59
C LEU A 54 -5.64 -25.31 -1.38
N ASN A 55 -4.44 -25.38 -0.80
CA ASN A 55 -3.69 -26.64 -0.65
C ASN A 55 -3.02 -26.83 0.72
N GLY A 56 -3.02 -25.81 1.58
CA GLY A 56 -2.44 -25.83 2.93
C GLY A 56 -0.92 -25.64 3.00
N GLU A 57 -0.24 -25.40 1.88
CA GLU A 57 1.22 -25.22 1.87
C GLU A 57 1.67 -23.89 2.48
N PRO A 58 2.81 -23.84 3.20
CA PRO A 58 3.36 -22.60 3.72
C PRO A 58 3.98 -21.76 2.60
N PHE A 59 3.22 -20.82 2.05
CA PHE A 59 3.60 -20.04 0.85
C PHE A 59 3.91 -18.55 1.10
N ILE A 60 3.59 -18.00 2.28
CA ILE A 60 3.92 -16.61 2.64
C ILE A 60 4.41 -16.53 4.08
N LYS A 61 5.52 -15.84 4.31
CA LYS A 61 6.06 -15.49 5.63
C LYS A 61 5.82 -14.02 5.90
N VAL A 62 5.16 -13.68 6.99
CA VAL A 62 4.90 -12.31 7.41
C VAL A 62 5.79 -11.98 8.59
N SER A 63 6.64 -10.95 8.42
CA SER A 63 7.48 -10.42 9.47
C SER A 63 6.61 -9.85 10.59
N GLU A 64 6.57 -10.52 11.74
CA GLU A 64 5.82 -10.04 12.90
C GLU A 64 6.66 -9.09 13.74
N VAL A 65 6.00 -8.05 14.24
CA VAL A 65 6.58 -7.08 15.17
C VAL A 65 6.12 -7.47 16.57
N ASP A 66 7.05 -7.88 17.41
CA ASP A 66 6.79 -8.18 18.82
C ASP A 66 6.89 -6.92 19.70
N GLU A 67 6.67 -7.09 21.01
CA GLU A 67 6.74 -5.99 21.98
C GLU A 67 8.11 -5.29 21.99
N SER A 68 9.19 -5.99 21.67
CA SER A 68 10.54 -5.39 21.61
C SER A 68 10.77 -4.60 20.32
N GLY A 69 10.09 -4.98 19.24
CA GLY A 69 10.18 -4.35 17.92
C GLY A 69 9.23 -3.17 17.69
N VAL A 70 8.32 -2.86 18.63
CA VAL A 70 7.29 -1.81 18.44
C VAL A 70 7.83 -0.39 18.61
N GLN A 71 8.92 -0.20 19.37
CA GLN A 71 9.44 1.11 19.75
C GLN A 71 9.71 2.05 18.55
N PRO A 72 10.31 1.60 17.43
CA PRO A 72 10.49 2.44 16.24
C PRO A 72 9.18 2.97 15.62
N PHE A 73 8.08 2.23 15.77
CA PHE A 73 6.75 2.64 15.30
C PHE A 73 6.17 3.72 16.20
N VAL A 74 6.30 3.55 17.53
CA VAL A 74 5.89 4.55 18.52
C VAL A 74 6.61 5.87 18.26
N GLU A 75 7.93 5.80 18.07
CA GLU A 75 8.75 6.97 17.74
C GLU A 75 8.32 7.61 16.42
N SER A 76 8.12 6.82 15.36
CA SER A 76 7.67 7.32 14.06
C SER A 76 6.30 8.02 14.15
N LEU A 77 5.37 7.47 14.93
CA LEU A 77 4.04 8.05 15.12
C LEU A 77 4.10 9.34 15.96
N SER A 78 4.97 9.39 16.97
CA SER A 78 5.15 10.57 17.82
C SER A 78 5.70 11.79 17.08
N GLN A 79 6.35 11.60 15.93
CA GLN A 79 6.77 12.70 15.04
C GLN A 79 5.57 13.41 14.39
N CYS A 80 4.37 12.83 14.42
CA CYS A 80 3.16 13.49 13.95
C CYS A 80 2.56 14.34 15.10
N PRO A 81 2.63 15.68 15.03
CA PRO A 81 2.03 16.54 16.06
C PRO A 81 0.50 16.48 16.00
N LYS A 82 -0.17 16.87 17.10
CA LYS A 82 -1.64 16.79 17.24
C LYS A 82 -2.42 17.53 16.15
N HIS A 83 -1.87 18.61 15.59
CA HIS A 83 -2.48 19.37 14.49
C HIS A 83 -2.15 18.79 13.09
N GLY A 84 -1.61 17.58 13.04
CA GLY A 84 -1.21 16.88 11.81
C GLY A 84 0.07 17.42 11.18
N LEU A 85 0.54 16.68 10.17
CA LEU A 85 1.66 17.08 9.31
C LEU A 85 1.28 18.25 8.38
N HIS A 86 0.00 18.37 8.05
CA HIS A 86 -0.60 19.50 7.36
C HIS A 86 -2.04 19.71 7.85
N ASN A 87 -2.58 20.91 7.64
CA ASN A 87 -3.95 21.30 7.89
C ASN A 87 -4.29 22.53 7.01
N PRO A 88 -5.52 23.08 7.03
CA PRO A 88 -5.89 24.22 6.17
C PRO A 88 -4.98 25.47 6.31
N PHE A 89 -4.29 25.62 7.44
CA PHE A 89 -3.42 26.76 7.75
C PHE A 89 -1.92 26.39 7.79
N LYS A 90 -1.58 25.11 7.71
CA LYS A 90 -0.20 24.59 7.79
C LYS A 90 0.07 23.63 6.65
N SER A 91 1.04 23.96 5.80
CA SER A 91 1.42 23.16 4.63
C SER A 91 0.25 22.72 3.74
N PRO A 92 -0.66 23.64 3.33
CA PRO A 92 -1.81 23.30 2.49
C PRO A 92 -1.41 22.73 1.12
N GLU A 93 -0.18 22.98 0.65
CA GLU A 93 0.36 22.37 -0.57
C GLU A 93 0.36 20.83 -0.53
N ARG A 94 0.36 20.21 0.66
CA ARG A 94 0.31 18.75 0.79
C ARG A 94 -1.01 18.15 0.32
N TYR A 95 -2.10 18.91 0.33
CA TYR A 95 -3.34 18.44 -0.27
C TYR A 95 -3.18 18.21 -1.78
N LEU A 96 -2.55 19.15 -2.50
CA LEU A 96 -2.26 19.01 -3.92
C LEU A 96 -1.27 17.87 -4.19
N LEU A 97 -0.26 17.70 -3.34
CA LEU A 97 0.67 16.56 -3.42
C LEU A 97 -0.07 15.22 -3.34
N TYR A 98 -1.01 15.05 -2.39
CA TYR A 98 -1.79 13.83 -2.28
C TYR A 98 -2.76 13.62 -3.46
N CYS A 99 -3.25 14.70 -4.08
CA CYS A 99 -4.00 14.60 -5.34
C CYS A 99 -3.14 14.01 -6.47
N ASP A 100 -1.91 14.52 -6.62
CA ASP A 100 -0.99 14.03 -7.65
C ASP A 100 -0.61 12.57 -7.41
N ILE A 101 -0.38 12.18 -6.15
CA ILE A 101 -0.10 10.78 -5.78
C ILE A 101 -1.32 9.89 -6.08
N SER A 102 -2.53 10.33 -5.71
CA SER A 102 -3.76 9.56 -5.96
C SER A 102 -4.01 9.38 -7.45
N THR A 103 -3.77 10.43 -8.25
CA THR A 103 -3.88 10.38 -9.72
C THR A 103 -2.92 9.35 -10.31
N LYS A 104 -1.66 9.35 -9.88
CA LYS A 104 -0.66 8.39 -10.34
C LYS A 104 -1.01 6.97 -9.93
N ALA A 105 -1.42 6.77 -8.68
CA ALA A 105 -1.81 5.45 -8.18
C ALA A 105 -3.05 4.90 -8.89
N ALA A 106 -4.09 5.72 -9.11
CA ALA A 106 -5.29 5.34 -9.85
C ALA A 106 -4.96 4.97 -11.31
N HIS A 107 -4.10 5.75 -11.97
CA HIS A 107 -3.62 5.44 -13.31
C HIS A 107 -2.88 4.10 -13.36
N MET A 108 -1.98 3.83 -12.41
CA MET A 108 -1.26 2.55 -12.34
C MET A 108 -2.21 1.37 -12.12
N LEU A 109 -3.20 1.50 -11.22
CA LEU A 109 -4.23 0.47 -11.01
C LEU A 109 -5.17 0.30 -12.20
N ALA A 110 -5.26 1.27 -13.11
CA ALA A 110 -6.02 1.14 -14.34
C ALA A 110 -5.31 0.29 -15.41
N LEU A 111 -4.00 0.10 -15.30
CA LEU A 111 -3.23 -0.73 -16.24
C LEU A 111 -3.68 -2.19 -16.12
N PRO A 112 -4.09 -2.85 -17.22
CA PRO A 112 -4.61 -4.23 -17.17
C PRO A 112 -3.69 -5.20 -16.43
N LYS A 113 -2.37 -5.11 -16.68
CA LYS A 113 -1.36 -5.95 -16.03
C LYS A 113 -1.31 -5.77 -14.51
N VAL A 114 -1.41 -4.53 -14.03
CA VAL A 114 -1.36 -4.21 -12.59
C VAL A 114 -2.68 -4.61 -11.92
N SER A 115 -3.81 -4.34 -12.58
CA SER A 115 -5.12 -4.75 -12.07
C SER A 115 -5.25 -6.27 -11.97
N ASP A 116 -4.81 -7.00 -12.98
CA ASP A 116 -4.80 -8.48 -13.01
C ASP A 116 -3.87 -9.04 -11.92
N PHE A 117 -2.68 -8.45 -11.76
CA PHE A 117 -1.75 -8.79 -10.69
C PHE A 117 -2.40 -8.72 -9.30
N PHE A 118 -3.02 -7.58 -8.94
CA PHE A 118 -3.67 -7.44 -7.63
C PHE A 118 -4.88 -8.35 -7.49
N THR A 119 -5.64 -8.54 -8.56
CA THR A 119 -6.80 -9.44 -8.56
C THR A 119 -6.38 -10.87 -8.23
N ARG A 120 -5.33 -11.38 -8.87
CA ARG A 120 -4.79 -12.73 -8.65
C ARG A 120 -4.16 -12.87 -7.28
N LEU A 121 -3.38 -11.88 -6.84
CA LEU A 121 -2.84 -11.85 -5.48
C LEU A 121 -3.97 -11.94 -4.43
N ILE A 122 -5.05 -11.16 -4.58
CA ILE A 122 -6.23 -11.24 -3.69
C ILE A 122 -6.82 -12.65 -3.71
N GLN A 123 -7.01 -13.27 -4.88
CA GLN A 123 -7.56 -14.63 -4.96
C GLN A 123 -6.68 -15.67 -4.26
N ARG A 124 -5.34 -15.51 -4.31
CA ARG A 124 -4.40 -16.45 -3.68
C ARG A 124 -4.44 -16.38 -2.16
N VAL A 125 -4.62 -15.19 -1.58
CA VAL A 125 -4.68 -15.04 -0.11
C VAL A 125 -6.11 -15.12 0.45
N ALA A 126 -7.12 -14.81 -0.37
CA ALA A 126 -8.53 -14.82 -0.01
C ALA A 126 -9.37 -15.43 -1.16
N PRO A 127 -9.55 -16.76 -1.18
CA PRO A 127 -10.19 -17.47 -2.29
C PRO A 127 -11.59 -16.94 -2.58
N LYS A 128 -11.72 -16.29 -3.74
CA LYS A 128 -12.99 -15.76 -4.27
C LYS A 128 -12.95 -15.78 -5.80
N SER A 129 -14.10 -15.55 -6.43
CA SER A 129 -14.14 -15.46 -7.90
C SER A 129 -13.29 -14.30 -8.41
N TYR A 130 -12.77 -14.43 -9.63
CA TYR A 130 -11.95 -13.38 -10.24
C TYR A 130 -12.74 -12.07 -10.33
N GLN A 131 -14.03 -12.14 -10.68
CA GLN A 131 -14.90 -10.98 -10.76
C GLN A 131 -15.07 -10.26 -9.41
N GLN A 132 -15.16 -11.00 -8.30
CA GLN A 132 -15.24 -10.39 -6.97
C GLN A 132 -13.92 -9.72 -6.59
N ALA A 133 -12.78 -10.39 -6.79
CA ALA A 133 -11.47 -9.81 -6.51
C ALA A 133 -11.16 -8.59 -7.40
N ALA A 134 -11.51 -8.65 -8.69
CA ALA A 134 -11.38 -7.54 -9.62
C ALA A 134 -12.28 -6.36 -9.23
N GLY A 135 -13.45 -6.65 -8.64
CA GLY A 135 -14.33 -5.65 -8.04
C GLY A 135 -13.63 -4.85 -6.93
N GLU A 136 -12.88 -5.51 -6.05
CA GLU A 136 -12.11 -4.84 -4.98
C GLU A 136 -11.06 -3.89 -5.56
N VAL A 137 -10.29 -4.34 -6.56
CA VAL A 137 -9.30 -3.51 -7.25
C VAL A 137 -9.96 -2.32 -7.96
N PHE A 138 -11.09 -2.56 -8.63
CA PHE A 138 -11.85 -1.53 -9.34
C PHE A 138 -12.38 -0.45 -8.40
N VAL A 139 -12.97 -0.84 -7.26
CA VAL A 139 -13.49 0.10 -6.25
C VAL A 139 -12.34 0.91 -5.64
N THR A 140 -11.20 0.30 -5.32
CA THR A 140 -10.03 1.01 -4.81
C THR A 140 -9.49 2.02 -5.83
N ARG A 141 -9.42 1.66 -7.12
CA ARG A 141 -9.07 2.61 -8.17
C ARG A 141 -10.05 3.79 -8.23
N LYS A 142 -11.36 3.51 -8.20
CA LYS A 142 -12.40 4.54 -8.23
C LYS A 142 -12.37 5.45 -7.01
N PHE A 143 -12.05 4.90 -5.84
CA PHE A 143 -11.80 5.67 -4.64
C PHE A 143 -10.65 6.66 -4.87
N LEU A 144 -9.50 6.21 -5.41
CA LEU A 144 -8.37 7.08 -5.69
C LEU A 144 -8.68 8.14 -6.77
N ASP A 145 -9.44 7.80 -7.81
CA ASP A 145 -9.95 8.75 -8.83
C ASP A 145 -10.73 9.91 -8.17
N ASN A 146 -11.54 9.62 -7.14
CA ASN A 146 -12.34 10.63 -6.45
C ASN A 146 -11.48 11.65 -5.66
N PHE A 147 -10.24 11.29 -5.29
CA PHE A 147 -9.28 12.16 -4.61
C PHE A 147 -8.26 12.77 -5.57
N CYS A 148 -8.55 12.81 -6.87
CA CYS A 148 -7.73 13.49 -7.87
C CYS A 148 -8.19 14.95 -8.10
N GLY A 149 -7.30 15.80 -8.63
CA GLY A 149 -7.58 17.21 -8.93
C GLY A 149 -7.72 18.09 -7.68
N ASP A 150 -8.66 19.04 -7.63
CA ASP A 150 -8.89 19.90 -6.45
C ASP A 150 -9.78 19.26 -5.37
N GLN A 151 -10.15 17.99 -5.51
CA GLN A 151 -11.15 17.37 -4.64
C GLN A 151 -10.66 17.15 -3.21
N VAL A 152 -9.37 16.85 -2.99
CA VAL A 152 -8.80 16.75 -1.63
C VAL A 152 -8.83 18.12 -0.93
N MET A 153 -8.60 19.20 -1.67
CA MET A 153 -8.73 20.58 -1.17
C MET A 153 -10.19 20.96 -0.85
N GLN A 154 -11.17 20.44 -1.59
CA GLN A 154 -12.58 20.66 -1.28
C GLN A 154 -13.04 19.88 -0.04
N CYS A 155 -12.53 18.66 0.17
CA CYS A 155 -12.82 17.88 1.37
C CYS A 155 -12.32 18.58 2.65
N SER A 156 -11.15 19.21 2.63
CA SER A 156 -10.62 19.93 3.79
C SER A 156 -11.39 21.22 4.12
N LYS A 157 -12.04 21.83 3.13
CA LYS A 157 -12.86 23.06 3.31
C LYS A 157 -14.28 22.79 3.79
N LYS A 158 -14.79 21.55 3.69
CA LYS A 158 -16.16 21.19 4.11
C LYS A 158 -16.27 20.80 5.59
N SER A 159 -15.17 20.81 6.34
CA SER A 159 -15.12 20.42 7.75
C SER A 159 -15.02 21.63 8.71
N VAL A 160 -15.47 22.81 8.28
CA VAL A 160 -15.60 24.01 9.12
C VAL A 160 -17.06 24.44 9.16
#